data_AF-A0A974X570-F1
#
_entry.id   AF-A0A974X570-F1
#
_cell.length_a   1.000
_cell.length_b   1.000
_cell.length_c   1.000
_cell.angle_alpha   90.00
_cell.angle_beta   90.00
_cell.angle_gamma   90.00
#
_symmetry.space_group_name_H-M   'P 1'
#
loop_
_entity.id
_entity.type
_entity.pdbx_description
1 polymer ?
#
loop_
_entity_poly.entity_id
_entity_poly.type
_entity_poly.pdbx_seq_one_letter_code
_entity_poly.pdbx_strand_id
1 'polypeptide(L)'
;MNFSSLTTPQRISAVSILVVALAAFLPWVSIFGVSVTGIQGDGVITLGLAVAGGILLALTTDLFGRGKTAGRKSQIGMLVLSALVALIGFMDMNGAAAIGLYLTLFAGVAWVVGAGWQLSMSKDNPARAEEPAA
;
A
#
# COMPACT_ATOMS: atom_id res chain seq x y z
N MET A 1 -1.19 -2.21 19.43
CA MET A 1 -1.29 -2.76 18.06
C MET A 1 -0.85 -4.21 18.12
N ASN A 2 -1.68 -5.14 17.68
CA ASN A 2 -1.33 -6.56 17.69
C ASN A 2 -0.90 -7.00 16.29
N PHE A 3 0.38 -6.84 15.95
CA PHE A 3 0.87 -7.22 14.61
C PHE A 3 0.80 -8.73 14.34
N SER A 4 0.72 -9.53 15.39
CA SER A 4 0.57 -10.98 15.30
C SER A 4 -0.80 -11.39 14.74
N SER A 5 -1.84 -10.56 14.86
CA SER A 5 -3.18 -10.84 14.32
C SER A 5 -3.30 -10.64 12.81
N LEU A 6 -2.35 -9.95 12.19
CA LEU A 6 -2.35 -9.71 10.75
C LEU A 6 -1.98 -10.98 9.98
N THR A 7 -2.71 -11.27 8.91
CA THR A 7 -2.37 -12.33 7.96
C THR A 7 -1.12 -11.96 7.15
N THR A 8 -0.44 -12.93 6.55
CA THR A 8 0.76 -12.67 5.73
C THR A 8 0.52 -11.64 4.63
N PRO A 9 -0.57 -11.69 3.83
CA PRO A 9 -0.86 -10.65 2.83
C PRO A 9 -1.05 -9.26 3.43
N GLN A 10 -1.69 -9.17 4.60
CA GLN A 10 -1.88 -7.89 5.32
C GLN A 10 -0.56 -7.33 5.86
N ARG A 11 0.34 -8.19 6.36
CA ARG A 11 1.67 -7.78 6.80
C ARG A 11 2.51 -7.26 5.64
N ILE A 12 2.51 -7.96 4.51
CA ILE A 12 3.17 -7.50 3.28
C ILE A 12 2.64 -6.12 2.89
N SER A 13 1.31 -5.95 2.88
CA SER A 13 0.69 -4.68 2.55
C SER A 13 1.05 -3.57 3.55
N ALA A 14 1.03 -3.86 4.86
CA ALA A 14 1.39 -2.91 5.91
C ALA A 14 2.84 -2.41 5.78
N VAL A 15 3.79 -3.34 5.61
CA VAL A 15 5.21 -3.01 5.44
C VAL A 15 5.41 -2.22 4.16
N SER A 16 4.75 -2.61 3.07
CA SER A 16 4.85 -1.92 1.79
C SER A 16 4.32 -0.48 1.88
N ILE A 17 3.16 -0.28 2.51
CA ILE A 17 2.60 1.07 2.78
C ILE A 17 3.59 1.93 3.56
N LEU A 18 4.22 1.36 4.59
CA LEU A 18 5.21 2.07 5.39
C LEU A 18 6.42 2.48 4.54
N VAL A 19 6.93 1.58 3.70
CA VAL A 19 8.06 1.88 2.80
C VAL A 19 7.68 2.97 1.80
N VAL A 20 6.49 2.92 1.19
CA VAL A 20 6.00 3.98 0.28
C VAL A 20 5.92 5.33 1.00
N ALA A 21 5.36 5.34 2.23
CA ALA A 21 5.25 6.57 3.01
C ALA A 21 6.62 7.17 3.32
N LEU A 22 7.61 6.36 3.68
CA LEU A 22 8.99 6.81 3.90
C LEU A 22 9.66 7.25 2.58
N ALA A 23 9.41 6.54 1.48
CA ALA A 23 9.97 6.84 0.18
C ALA A 23 9.58 8.23 -0.35
N ALA A 24 8.40 8.74 0.02
CA ALA A 24 7.96 10.09 -0.33
C ALA A 24 8.89 11.21 0.20
N PHE A 25 9.58 10.97 1.32
CA PHE A 25 10.52 11.93 1.91
C PHE A 25 11.95 11.81 1.37
N LEU A 26 12.24 10.76 0.59
CA LEU A 26 13.55 10.51 0.05
C LEU A 26 13.77 11.25 -1.28
N PRO A 27 15.03 11.37 -1.75
CA PRO A 27 15.33 11.84 -3.10
C PRO A 27 14.62 11.01 -4.16
N TRP A 28 13.84 11.66 -5.02
CA TRP A 28 13.14 11.03 -6.14
C TRP A 28 13.89 11.24 -7.45
N VAL A 29 14.41 12.43 -7.65
CA VAL A 29 15.14 12.82 -8.85
C VAL A 29 16.52 13.31 -8.44
N SER A 30 17.57 12.83 -9.13
CA SER A 30 18.93 13.35 -8.96
C SER A 30 19.49 13.74 -10.33
N ILE A 31 19.79 15.03 -10.49
CA ILE A 31 20.37 15.58 -11.72
C ILE A 31 21.67 16.27 -11.33
N PHE A 32 22.80 15.77 -11.83
CA PHE A 32 24.15 16.29 -11.56
C PHE A 32 24.47 16.50 -10.06
N GLY A 33 24.01 15.59 -9.19
CA GLY A 33 24.30 15.61 -7.75
C GLY A 33 23.34 16.48 -6.91
N VAL A 34 22.43 17.24 -7.54
CA VAL A 34 21.34 17.94 -6.85
C VAL A 34 20.14 17.02 -6.79
N SER A 35 19.64 16.78 -5.58
CA SER A 35 18.52 15.87 -5.31
C SER A 35 17.24 16.64 -4.99
N VAL A 36 16.16 16.32 -5.69
CA VAL A 36 14.81 16.80 -5.40
C VAL A 36 14.09 15.72 -4.60
N THR A 37 13.53 16.08 -3.45
CA THR A 37 12.78 15.16 -2.60
C THR A 37 11.39 14.89 -3.18
N GLY A 38 10.83 13.71 -2.92
CA GLY A 38 9.52 13.33 -3.44
C GLY A 38 8.40 14.32 -3.08
N ILE A 39 8.43 14.91 -1.89
CA ILE A 39 7.43 15.90 -1.43
C ILE A 39 7.40 17.17 -2.28
N GLN A 40 8.45 17.47 -3.04
CA GLN A 40 8.45 18.62 -3.95
C GLN A 40 7.72 18.31 -5.28
N GLY A 41 7.28 17.07 -5.50
CA GLY A 41 6.52 16.64 -6.68
C GLY A 41 5.47 15.59 -6.32
N ASP A 42 5.42 14.50 -7.10
CA ASP A 42 4.38 13.45 -7.00
C ASP A 42 4.50 12.56 -5.75
N GLY A 43 5.54 12.77 -4.94
CA GLY A 43 5.68 12.14 -3.62
C GLY A 43 4.56 12.53 -2.65
N VAL A 44 3.94 13.71 -2.79
CA VAL A 44 2.77 14.07 -1.98
C VAL A 44 1.57 13.20 -2.31
N ILE A 45 1.36 12.90 -3.60
CA ILE A 45 0.25 12.07 -4.07
C ILE A 45 0.44 10.63 -3.57
N THR A 46 1.64 10.07 -3.75
CA THR A 46 1.95 8.71 -3.27
C THR A 46 1.90 8.61 -1.75
N LEU A 47 2.32 9.63 -1.01
CA LEU A 47 2.14 9.71 0.44
C LEU A 47 0.66 9.71 0.83
N GLY A 48 -0.17 10.50 0.14
CA GLY A 48 -1.62 10.52 0.35
C GLY A 48 -2.26 9.15 0.11
N LEU A 49 -1.87 8.46 -0.96
CA LEU A 49 -2.32 7.10 -1.27
C LEU A 49 -1.86 6.09 -0.22
N ALA A 50 -0.62 6.19 0.26
CA ALA A 50 -0.09 5.33 1.33
C ALA A 50 -0.84 5.55 2.64
N VAL A 51 -1.12 6.80 3.02
CA VAL A 51 -1.91 7.13 4.21
C VAL A 51 -3.33 6.58 4.08
N ALA A 52 -3.99 6.79 2.94
CA ALA A 52 -5.32 6.23 2.68
C ALA A 52 -5.33 4.70 2.77
N GLY A 53 -4.31 4.04 2.21
CA GLY A 53 -4.12 2.59 2.30
C GLY A 53 -3.89 2.10 3.73
N GLY A 54 -3.07 2.82 4.50
CA GLY A 54 -2.81 2.54 5.91
C GLY A 54 -4.08 2.67 6.76
N ILE A 55 -4.88 3.72 6.54
CA ILE A 55 -6.18 3.89 7.18
C ILE A 55 -7.12 2.75 6.79
N LEU A 56 -7.22 2.44 5.51
CA LEU A 56 -8.09 1.37 5.01
C LEU A 56 -7.72 0.02 5.61
N LEU A 57 -6.43 -0.32 5.65
CA LEU A 57 -5.91 -1.52 6.29
C LEU A 57 -6.23 -1.51 7.80
N ALA A 58 -5.97 -0.41 8.49
CA ALA A 58 -6.24 -0.28 9.92
C ALA A 58 -7.73 -0.42 10.29
N LEU A 59 -8.63 0.06 9.44
CA LEU A 59 -10.08 -0.03 9.64
C LEU A 59 -10.64 -1.42 9.35
N THR A 60 -9.96 -2.21 8.52
CA THR A 60 -10.45 -3.49 7.99
C THR A 60 -9.70 -4.71 8.50
N THR A 61 -8.68 -4.50 9.33
CA THR A 61 -7.92 -5.55 10.00
C THR A 61 -8.14 -5.50 11.51
N ASP A 62 -7.77 -6.60 12.16
CA ASP A 62 -7.85 -6.71 13.62
C ASP A 62 -6.64 -6.08 14.35
N LEU A 63 -6.08 -5.00 13.78
CA LEU A 63 -4.91 -4.32 14.34
C LEU A 63 -5.18 -3.73 15.74
N PHE A 64 -6.44 -3.41 16.01
CA PHE A 64 -6.95 -2.82 17.24
C PHE A 64 -7.88 -3.74 18.05
N GLY A 65 -7.91 -5.06 17.77
CA GLY A 65 -8.64 -6.04 18.60
C GLY A 65 -10.17 -5.95 18.52
N ARG A 66 -10.72 -5.55 17.38
CA ARG A 66 -12.17 -5.46 17.11
C ARG A 66 -12.74 -6.62 16.27
N GLY A 67 -11.98 -7.67 16.00
CA GLY A 67 -12.45 -8.85 15.28
C GLY A 67 -12.98 -8.55 13.87
N LYS A 68 -12.44 -7.54 13.18
CA LYS A 68 -12.96 -7.09 11.89
C LYS A 68 -12.37 -7.88 10.73
N THR A 69 -13.24 -8.42 9.89
CA THR A 69 -12.89 -9.02 8.59
C THR A 69 -13.03 -8.01 7.46
N ALA A 70 -11.99 -7.88 6.64
CA ALA A 70 -11.99 -6.98 5.49
C ALA A 70 -13.02 -7.44 4.44
N GLY A 71 -14.10 -6.67 4.27
CA GLY A 71 -15.09 -6.90 3.22
C GLY A 71 -14.52 -6.69 1.82
N ARG A 72 -15.14 -7.33 0.82
CA ARG A 72 -14.69 -7.32 -0.59
C ARG A 72 -14.45 -5.91 -1.16
N LYS A 73 -15.27 -4.93 -0.81
CA LYS A 73 -15.11 -3.53 -1.24
C LYS A 73 -13.80 -2.91 -0.76
N SER A 74 -13.41 -3.19 0.49
CA SER A 74 -12.15 -2.70 1.06
C SER A 74 -10.94 -3.37 0.41
N GLN A 75 -11.03 -4.67 0.09
CA GLN A 75 -9.95 -5.39 -0.58
C GLN A 75 -9.72 -4.87 -1.99
N ILE A 76 -10.79 -4.58 -2.74
CA ILE A 76 -10.70 -3.92 -4.05
C ILE A 76 -10.09 -2.52 -3.88
N GLY A 77 -10.52 -1.75 -2.87
CA GLY A 77 -9.93 -0.44 -2.57
C GLY A 77 -8.42 -0.52 -2.31
N MET A 78 -7.97 -1.49 -1.52
CA MET A 78 -6.54 -1.75 -1.28
C MET A 78 -5.79 -2.06 -2.57
N LEU A 79 -6.37 -2.89 -3.44
CA LEU A 79 -5.76 -3.24 -4.71
C LEU A 79 -5.62 -2.02 -5.63
N VAL A 80 -6.68 -1.19 -5.75
CA VAL A 80 -6.65 0.04 -6.56
C VAL A 80 -5.61 1.01 -6.04
N LEU A 81 -5.56 1.28 -4.73
CA LEU A 81 -4.56 2.17 -4.13
C LEU A 81 -3.13 1.69 -4.41
N SER A 82 -2.88 0.39 -4.19
CA SER A 82 -1.56 -0.19 -4.45
C SER A 82 -1.16 -0.11 -5.93
N ALA A 83 -2.10 -0.34 -6.85
CA ALA A 83 -1.85 -0.27 -8.28
C ALA A 83 -1.53 1.15 -8.73
N LEU A 84 -2.22 2.15 -8.20
CA LEU A 84 -1.92 3.56 -8.47
C LEU A 84 -0.52 3.94 -8.00
N VAL A 85 -0.12 3.52 -6.79
CA VAL A 85 1.25 3.78 -6.29
C VAL A 85 2.31 3.14 -7.18
N ALA A 86 2.12 1.87 -7.56
CA ALA A 86 3.05 1.17 -8.45
C ALA A 86 3.15 1.87 -9.82
N LEU A 87 2.01 2.33 -10.36
CA LEU A 87 1.96 3.02 -11.65
C LEU A 87 2.64 4.39 -11.61
N ILE A 88 2.47 5.17 -10.54
CA ILE A 88 3.19 6.43 -10.34
C ILE A 88 4.70 6.16 -10.30
N GLY A 89 5.14 5.23 -9.45
CA GLY A 89 6.56 4.87 -9.37
C GLY A 89 7.16 4.40 -10.70
N PHE A 90 6.36 3.72 -11.53
CA PHE A 90 6.78 3.29 -12.86
C PHE A 90 6.85 4.44 -13.87
N MET A 91 5.87 5.35 -13.88
CA MET A 91 5.82 6.47 -14.81
C MET A 91 6.93 7.49 -14.57
N ASP A 92 7.27 7.72 -13.30
CA ASP A 92 8.27 8.72 -12.89
C ASP A 92 9.72 8.27 -13.14
N MET A 93 9.93 7.00 -13.50
CA MET A 93 11.26 6.44 -13.80
C MET A 93 11.87 6.87 -15.15
N ASN A 94 11.19 7.70 -15.95
CA ASN A 94 11.53 7.94 -17.36
C ASN A 94 12.72 8.90 -17.65
N GLY A 95 13.47 9.41 -16.66
CA GLY A 95 14.58 10.33 -16.99
C GLY A 95 15.67 10.54 -15.93
N ALA A 96 15.31 10.60 -14.65
CA ALA A 96 16.27 10.71 -13.56
C ALA A 96 15.67 10.12 -12.28
N ALA A 97 16.15 8.93 -11.88
CA ALA A 97 15.61 8.19 -10.74
C ALA A 97 16.62 8.15 -9.59
N ALA A 98 16.13 8.39 -8.38
CA ALA A 98 16.85 8.22 -7.13
C ALA A 98 16.13 7.21 -6.24
N ILE A 99 16.72 6.93 -5.07
CA ILE A 99 16.31 5.84 -4.18
C ILE A 99 14.82 5.88 -3.80
N GLY A 100 14.22 7.07 -3.67
CA GLY A 100 12.81 7.23 -3.37
C GLY A 100 11.90 6.64 -4.45
N LEU A 101 12.21 6.85 -5.73
CA LEU A 101 11.40 6.28 -6.83
C LEU A 101 11.51 4.75 -6.89
N TYR A 102 12.71 4.19 -6.70
CA TYR A 102 12.88 2.73 -6.64
C TYR A 102 12.07 2.12 -5.48
N LEU A 103 12.14 2.72 -4.29
CA LEU A 103 11.39 2.25 -3.13
C LEU A 103 9.88 2.37 -3.35
N THR A 104 9.40 3.49 -3.90
CA THR A 104 7.99 3.67 -4.25
C THR A 104 7.51 2.61 -5.23
N LEU A 105 8.28 2.32 -6.29
CA LEU A 105 7.92 1.30 -7.28
C LEU A 105 7.89 -0.10 -6.66
N PHE A 106 8.99 -0.55 -6.05
CA PHE A 106 9.09 -1.91 -5.54
C PHE A 106 8.14 -2.16 -4.36
N ALA A 107 7.99 -1.18 -3.46
CA ALA A 107 7.00 -1.27 -2.40
C ALA A 107 5.57 -1.20 -2.96
N GLY A 108 5.31 -0.38 -3.98
CA GLY A 108 4.03 -0.38 -4.70
C GLY A 108 3.69 -1.76 -5.27
N VAL A 109 4.64 -2.41 -5.97
CA VAL A 109 4.48 -3.77 -6.50
C VAL A 109 4.26 -4.80 -5.37
N ALA A 110 5.06 -4.74 -4.31
CA ALA A 110 4.88 -5.63 -3.15
C ALA A 110 3.51 -5.45 -2.50
N TRP A 111 3.02 -4.21 -2.44
CA TRP A 111 1.67 -3.90 -1.96
C TRP A 111 0.60 -4.49 -2.87
N VAL A 112 0.74 -4.37 -4.20
CA VAL A 112 -0.18 -4.99 -5.17
C VAL A 112 -0.24 -6.50 -4.98
N VAL A 113 0.91 -7.16 -4.79
CA VAL A 113 0.97 -8.60 -4.50
C VAL A 113 0.25 -8.93 -3.20
N GLY A 114 0.49 -8.17 -2.13
CA GLY A 114 -0.21 -8.33 -0.85
C GLY A 114 -1.73 -8.17 -0.96
N ALA A 115 -2.19 -7.12 -1.64
CA ALA A 115 -3.61 -6.84 -1.84
C ALA A 115 -4.29 -7.87 -2.75
N GLY A 116 -3.62 -8.27 -3.85
CA GLY A 116 -4.10 -9.29 -4.77
C GLY A 116 -4.22 -10.66 -4.12
N TRP A 117 -3.23 -11.04 -3.30
CA TRP A 117 -3.26 -12.28 -2.53
C TRP A 117 -4.37 -12.27 -1.47
N GLN A 118 -4.58 -11.15 -0.78
CA GLN A 118 -5.69 -11.02 0.16
C GLN A 118 -7.05 -11.21 -0.54
N LEU A 119 -7.22 -10.61 -1.72
CA LEU A 119 -8.45 -10.74 -2.50
C LEU A 119 -8.67 -12.16 -3.01
N SER A 120 -7.61 -12.86 -3.44
CA SER A 120 -7.72 -14.25 -3.90
C SER A 120 -8.16 -15.17 -2.78
N MET A 121 -7.60 -15.03 -1.57
CA MET A 121 -8.00 -15.81 -0.39
C MET A 121 -9.47 -15.61 0.02
N SER A 122 -10.04 -14.41 -0.22
CA SER A 122 -11.44 -14.15 0.07
C SER A 122 -12.42 -14.70 -0.98
N LYS A 123 -11.96 -14.96 -2.21
CA LYS A 123 -12.79 -15.59 -3.24
C LYS A 123 -13.06 -17.06 -2.91
N ASP A 124 -12.12 -17.72 -2.26
CA ASP A 124 -12.19 -19.16 -1.95
C ASP A 124 -13.02 -19.48 -0.69
N ASN A 125 -13.51 -18.47 0.04
CA ASN A 125 -14.28 -18.66 1.27
C ASN A 125 -15.57 -17.81 1.31
N PRO A 126 -16.55 -18.09 0.43
CA PRO A 126 -17.78 -17.30 0.29
C PRO A 126 -18.69 -17.34 1.52
N ALA A 127 -18.62 -18.41 2.33
CA ALA A 127 -19.49 -18.61 3.50
C ALA A 127 -19.29 -17.57 4.63
N ARG A 128 -18.13 -16.88 4.65
CA ARG A 128 -17.81 -15.87 5.68
C ARG A 128 -18.23 -14.44 5.30
N ALA A 129 -18.70 -14.23 4.07
CA ALA A 129 -19.05 -12.93 3.54
C ALA A 129 -20.54 -12.57 3.71
N GLU A 130 -21.38 -13.56 4.04
CA GLU A 130 -22.84 -13.41 4.07
C GLU A 130 -23.44 -13.37 5.48
N GLU A 131 -22.68 -13.58 6.55
CA GLU A 131 -23.23 -13.49 7.91
C GLU A 131 -23.43 -11.99 8.25
N PRO A 132 -24.68 -11.48 8.28
CA PRO A 132 -24.92 -10.13 8.72
C PRO A 132 -24.62 -10.08 10.21
N ALA A 133 -23.90 -9.05 10.65
CA ALA A 133 -23.73 -8.78 12.07
C ALA A 133 -25.12 -8.70 12.73
N ALA A 134 -25.45 -9.73 13.52
CA ALA A 134 -26.63 -9.75 14.38
C ALA A 134 -26.42 -8.81 15.57
#